data_AF-A0AAW9IZA3-F1
#
_entry.id   AF-A0AAW9IZA3-F1
#
_cell.length_a   1.000
_cell.length_b   1.000
_cell.length_c   1.000
_cell.angle_alpha   90.00
_cell.angle_beta   90.00
_cell.angle_gamma   90.00
#
_symmetry.space_group_name_H-M   'P 1'
#
loop_
_entity.id
_entity.type
_entity.pdbx_description
1 polymer ?
#
loop_
_entity_poly.entity_id
_entity_poly.type
_entity_poly.pdbx_seq_one_letter_code
_entity_poly.pdbx_strand_id
1 'polypeptide(L)'
;YDEKAYIQLKEHNFSDELKNIKLFYLRGMFDLKSMSFRDKFLIGMLKGVLSKKDPDKFESWEKAFIESMDKAADWTSRENLKEIEDYINESYRQSL
;
A
#
# COMPACT_ATOMS: atom_id res chain seq x y z
N TYR A 1 -3.53 -7.69 4.75
CA TYR A 1 -3.53 -8.04 3.32
C TYR A 1 -4.84 -7.55 2.72
N ASP A 2 -4.80 -6.74 1.66
CA ASP A 2 -5.98 -6.25 0.93
C ASP A 2 -5.87 -6.78 -0.51
N GLU A 3 -6.61 -7.84 -0.80
CA GLU A 3 -6.58 -8.54 -2.09
C GLU A 3 -7.05 -7.64 -3.24
N LYS A 4 -8.03 -6.77 -2.99
CA LYS A 4 -8.52 -5.82 -3.99
C LYS A 4 -7.42 -4.83 -4.36
N ALA A 5 -6.72 -4.29 -3.38
CA ALA A 5 -5.58 -3.40 -3.62
C ALA A 5 -4.46 -4.11 -4.39
N TYR A 6 -4.16 -5.38 -4.06
CA TYR A 6 -3.19 -6.19 -4.79
C TYR A 6 -3.54 -6.33 -6.27
N ILE A 7 -4.77 -6.73 -6.57
CA ILE A 7 -5.24 -6.94 -7.95
C ILE A 7 -5.18 -5.62 -8.73
N GLN A 8 -5.71 -4.54 -8.17
CA GLN A 8 -5.71 -3.23 -8.82
C GLN A 8 -4.29 -2.72 -9.11
N LEU A 9 -3.37 -2.89 -8.15
CA LEU A 9 -1.97 -2.51 -8.35
C LEU A 9 -1.30 -3.33 -9.44
N LYS A 10 -1.57 -4.64 -9.49
CA LYS A 10 -1.01 -5.52 -10.52
C LYS A 10 -1.55 -5.15 -11.90
N GLU A 11 -2.87 -5.00 -12.04
CA GLU A 11 -3.50 -4.64 -13.32
C GLU A 11 -3.05 -3.27 -13.83
N HIS A 12 -2.88 -2.30 -12.93
CA HIS A 12 -2.51 -0.94 -13.31
C HIS A 12 -1.01 -0.78 -13.62
N ASN A 13 -0.13 -1.44 -12.87
CA ASN A 13 1.32 -1.21 -12.97
C ASN A 13 2.10 -2.34 -13.69
N PHE A 14 1.55 -3.55 -13.75
CA PHE A 14 2.22 -4.73 -14.31
C PHE A 14 1.53 -5.14 -15.63
N SER A 15 1.35 -4.18 -16.54
CA SER A 15 0.79 -4.42 -17.86
C SER A 15 1.85 -4.92 -18.86
N ASP A 16 1.37 -5.37 -20.02
CA ASP A 16 2.15 -5.82 -21.17
C ASP A 16 3.31 -6.77 -20.83
N GLU A 17 4.55 -6.31 -21.02
CA GLU A 17 5.76 -7.08 -20.81
C GLU A 17 5.99 -7.42 -19.32
N LEU A 18 5.36 -6.69 -18.40
CA LEU A 18 5.50 -6.86 -16.96
C LEU A 18 4.49 -7.86 -16.37
N LYS A 19 3.51 -8.35 -17.14
CA LYS A 19 2.41 -9.23 -16.66
C LYS A 19 2.91 -10.48 -15.93
N ASN A 20 4.07 -10.99 -16.31
CA ASN A 20 4.66 -12.22 -15.78
C ASN A 20 5.58 -11.96 -14.58
N ILE A 21 5.87 -10.70 -14.23
CA ILE A 21 6.67 -10.39 -13.06
C ILE A 21 5.83 -10.59 -11.80
N LYS A 22 6.38 -11.33 -10.83
CA LYS A 22 5.77 -11.52 -9.52
C LYS A 22 5.69 -10.18 -8.77
N LEU A 23 4.48 -9.76 -8.41
CA LEU A 23 4.24 -8.64 -7.50
C LEU A 23 4.26 -9.12 -6.05
N PHE A 24 5.06 -8.46 -5.22
CA PHE A 24 5.04 -8.57 -3.76
C PHE A 24 4.43 -7.28 -3.19
N TYR A 25 3.36 -7.40 -2.39
CA TYR A 25 2.68 -6.24 -1.83
C TYR A 25 3.01 -6.07 -0.35
N LEU A 26 3.76 -5.00 -0.05
CA LEU A 26 4.14 -4.62 1.30
C LEU A 26 3.54 -3.26 1.61
N ARG A 27 2.91 -3.12 2.78
CA ARG A 27 2.36 -1.86 3.25
C ARG A 27 3.32 -1.22 4.26
N GLY A 28 3.63 0.05 4.05
CA GLY A 28 4.54 0.81 4.90
C GLY A 28 3.87 1.41 6.14
N MET A 29 4.53 2.39 6.74
CA MET A 29 3.99 3.22 7.81
C MET A 29 3.50 4.56 7.24
N PHE A 30 2.48 5.13 7.86
CA PHE A 30 2.00 6.49 7.63
C PHE A 30 2.09 7.29 8.94
N ASP A 31 2.98 8.28 8.97
CA ASP A 31 3.12 9.20 10.08
C ASP A 31 3.15 10.65 9.58
N LEU A 32 1.99 11.31 9.67
CA LEU A 32 1.86 12.70 9.24
C LEU A 32 2.78 13.65 10.02
N LYS A 33 3.16 13.32 11.26
CA LYS A 33 3.97 14.23 12.10
C LYS A 33 5.41 14.33 11.59
N SER A 34 6.00 13.20 11.17
CA SER A 34 7.36 13.14 10.63
C SER A 34 7.51 13.61 9.19
N MET A 35 6.40 13.81 8.47
CA MET A 35 6.41 14.26 7.07
C MET A 35 6.81 15.75 6.89
N SER A 36 7.26 16.09 5.68
CA SER A 36 7.64 17.45 5.32
C SER A 36 6.43 18.39 5.24
N PHE A 37 6.65 19.70 5.20
CA PHE A 37 5.58 20.68 5.01
C PHE A 37 4.81 20.47 3.69
N ARG A 38 5.52 20.10 2.62
CA ARG A 38 4.91 19.87 1.30
C ARG A 38 4.01 18.64 1.33
N ASP A 39 4.47 17.56 1.96
CA ASP A 39 3.66 16.34 2.11
C ASP A 39 2.41 16.61 2.95
N LYS A 40 2.56 17.33 4.07
CA LYS A 40 1.43 17.76 4.92
C LYS A 40 0.41 18.58 4.15
N PHE A 41 0.86 19.48 3.26
CA PHE A 41 -0.01 20.25 2.40
C PHE A 41 -0.81 19.34 1.43
N LEU A 42 -0.13 18.42 0.74
CA LEU A 42 -0.79 17.46 -0.17
C LEU A 42 -1.81 16.57 0.55
N ILE A 43 -1.45 16.08 1.74
CA ILE A 43 -2.34 15.26 2.58
C ILE A 43 -3.54 16.08 3.05
N GLY A 44 -3.34 17.35 3.39
CA GLY A 44 -4.43 18.28 3.71
C GLY A 44 -5.40 18.48 2.55
N MET A 45 -4.88 18.61 1.32
CA MET A 45 -5.73 18.68 0.12
C MET A 45 -6.55 17.39 -0.07
N LEU A 46 -5.91 16.23 0.05
CA LEU A 46 -6.60 14.93 -0.05
C LEU A 46 -7.68 14.78 1.03
N LYS A 47 -7.39 15.14 2.28
CA LYS A 47 -8.37 15.17 3.37
C LYS A 47 -9.56 16.09 3.05
N GLY A 48 -9.30 17.25 2.43
CA GLY A 48 -10.34 18.18 2.00
C GLY A 48 -11.22 17.66 0.85
N VAL A 49 -10.71 16.75 0.01
CA VAL A 49 -11.51 16.03 -0.98
C VAL A 49 -12.38 14.98 -0.30
N LEU A 50 -11.79 14.18 0.60
CA LEU A 50 -12.49 13.11 1.31
C LEU A 50 -13.57 13.63 2.27
N SER A 51 -13.40 14.82 2.86
CA SER A 51 -14.41 15.40 3.75
C SER A 51 -15.73 15.75 3.05
N LYS A 52 -15.75 15.82 1.72
CA LYS A 52 -16.94 16.04 0.91
C LYS A 52 -17.58 14.74 0.43
N LYS A 53 -16.91 13.60 0.61
CA LYS A 53 -17.40 12.28 0.24
C LYS A 53 -18.22 11.69 1.39
N ASP A 54 -19.23 10.91 1.05
CA ASP A 54 -20.05 10.16 2.00
C ASP A 54 -19.18 9.11 2.75
N PRO A 55 -19.05 9.18 4.09
CA PRO A 55 -18.23 8.25 4.88
C PRO A 55 -18.63 6.78 4.71
N ASP A 56 -19.92 6.50 4.45
CA ASP A 56 -20.40 5.13 4.26
C ASP A 56 -19.92 4.53 2.93
N LYS A 57 -19.51 5.41 1.99
CA LYS A 57 -18.94 5.05 0.69
C LYS A 57 -17.42 5.08 0.67
N PHE A 58 -16.77 5.22 1.82
CA PHE A 58 -15.32 5.18 1.88
C PHE A 58 -14.80 3.78 1.56
N GLU A 59 -13.80 3.73 0.70
CA GLU A 59 -12.97 2.56 0.49
C GLU A 59 -12.10 2.28 1.72
N SER A 60 -11.60 1.05 1.84
CA SER A 60 -10.77 0.63 2.98
C SER A 60 -9.54 1.50 3.18
N TRP A 61 -8.91 1.97 2.08
CA TRP A 61 -7.73 2.83 2.16
C TRP A 61 -8.09 4.26 2.60
N GLU A 62 -9.26 4.79 2.24
CA GLU A 62 -9.74 6.12 2.65
C GLU A 62 -10.05 6.15 4.15
N LYS A 63 -10.70 5.09 4.67
CA LYS A 63 -10.93 4.92 6.11
C LYS A 63 -9.61 4.88 6.88
N ALA A 64 -8.70 4.01 6.44
CA ALA A 64 -7.38 3.89 7.06
C ALA A 64 -6.57 5.20 6.98
N PHE A 65 -6.70 5.95 5.89
CA PHE A 65 -6.07 7.26 5.74
C PHE A 65 -6.63 8.27 6.74
N ILE A 66 -7.95 8.42 6.84
CA ILE A 66 -8.58 9.36 7.78
C ILE A 66 -8.24 8.99 9.24
N GLU A 67 -8.29 7.70 9.59
CA GLU A 67 -7.90 7.21 10.92
C GLU A 67 -6.43 7.53 11.25
N SER A 68 -5.54 7.51 10.25
CA SER A 68 -4.12 7.80 10.41
C SER A 68 -3.76 9.30 10.50
N MET A 69 -4.75 10.20 10.39
CA MET A 69 -4.51 11.66 10.45
C MET A 69 -4.07 12.11 11.85
N ASP A 70 -4.64 11.50 12.89
CA ASP A 70 -4.41 11.92 14.27
C ASP A 70 -3.39 11.03 14.99
N LYS A 71 -3.19 9.81 14.48
CA LYS A 71 -2.25 8.81 15.03
C LYS A 71 -1.46 8.15 13.92
N ALA A 72 -0.15 8.02 14.12
CA ALA A 72 0.70 7.24 13.22
C ALA A 72 0.17 5.81 13.10
N ALA A 73 0.09 5.32 11.86
CA ALA A 73 -0.35 3.99 11.54
C ALA A 73 0.80 3.21 10.90
N ASP A 74 1.15 2.07 11.47
CA ASP A 74 2.21 1.20 10.97
C ASP A 74 1.60 -0.13 10.55
N TRP A 75 1.74 -0.46 9.26
CA TRP A 75 1.28 -1.73 8.70
C TRP A 75 2.45 -2.63 8.26
N THR A 76 3.67 -2.27 8.65
CA THR A 76 4.84 -3.11 8.39
C THR A 76 4.73 -4.42 9.16
N SER A 77 5.14 -5.52 8.51
CA SER A 77 5.10 -6.85 9.09
C SER A 77 6.23 -7.67 8.47
N ARG A 78 7.00 -8.37 9.32
CA ARG A 78 8.09 -9.24 8.85
C ARG A 78 7.55 -10.47 8.13
N GLU A 79 6.34 -10.89 8.49
CA GLU A 79 5.63 -12.00 7.87
C GLU A 79 5.39 -11.74 6.37
N ASN A 80 5.21 -10.47 5.97
CA ASN A 80 5.09 -10.11 4.55
C ASN A 80 6.37 -10.35 3.74
N LEU A 81 7.55 -10.44 4.39
CA LEU A 81 8.82 -10.77 3.72
C LEU A 81 8.92 -12.26 3.37
N LYS A 82 8.11 -13.11 4.00
CA LYS A 82 8.16 -14.55 3.77
C LYS A 82 7.89 -14.91 2.31
N GLU A 83 6.95 -14.22 1.66
CA GLU A 83 6.65 -14.46 0.24
C GLU A 83 7.87 -14.18 -0.66
N ILE A 84 8.66 -13.15 -0.34
CA ILE A 84 9.89 -12.82 -1.06
C ILE A 84 10.95 -13.89 -0.81
N GLU A 85 11.15 -14.28 0.44
CA GLU A 85 12.11 -15.31 0.83
C GLU A 85 11.81 -16.65 0.13
N ASP A 86 10.55 -17.09 0.19
CA ASP A 86 10.10 -18.34 -0.43
C ASP A 86 10.32 -18.31 -1.95
N TYR A 87 10.02 -17.18 -2.62
CA TYR A 87 10.22 -16.99 -4.05
C TYR A 87 11.71 -17.05 -4.47
N ILE A 88 12.59 -16.39 -3.72
CA ILE A 88 14.04 -16.39 -3.99
C ILE A 88 14.59 -17.82 -3.82
N ASN A 89 14.21 -18.49 -2.72
CA ASN A 89 14.68 -19.85 -2.42
C ASN A 89 14.20 -20.86 -3.47
N GLU A 90 12.96 -20.73 -3.97
CA GLU A 90 12.46 -21.57 -5.05
C GLU A 90 13.17 -21.33 -6.37
N SER A 91 13.40 -20.07 -6.73
CA SER A 91 14.14 -19.69 -7.94
C SER A 91 15.58 -20.24 -7.92
N TYR A 92 16.24 -20.19 -6.76
CA TYR A 92 17.58 -20.75 -6.59
C TYR A 92 17.60 -22.27 -6.77
N ARG A 93 16.65 -23.00 -6.16
CA ARG A 93 16.55 -24.46 -6.28
C ARG A 93 16.34 -24.93 -7.72
N GLN A 94 15.60 -24.16 -8.53
CA GLN A 94 15.34 -24.50 -9.93
C GLN A 94 16.54 -24.24 -10.86
N SER A 95 17.56 -23.50 -10.38
CA SER A 95 18.78 -23.18 -11.14
C SER A 95 19.93 -24.17 -10.95
N LEU A 96 19.76 -25.15 -10.04
CA LEU A 96 20.69 -26.26 -9.77
C LEU A 96 20.27 -27.51 -10.54
#